data_AF-A0A255P238-F1
#
_entry.id   AF-A0A255P238-F1
#
_cell.length_a   1.000
_cell.length_b   1.000
_cell.length_c   1.000
_cell.angle_alpha   90.00
_cell.angle_beta   90.00
_cell.angle_gamma   90.00
#
_symmetry.space_group_name_H-M   'P 1'
#
loop_
_entity.id
_entity.type
_entity.pdbx_description
1 polymer ?
#
loop_
_entity_poly.entity_id
_entity_poly.type
_entity_poly.pdbx_seq_one_letter_code
_entity_poly.pdbx_strand_id
1 'polypeptide(L)'
;MSESDGQEPEGLPCVLSEEVTELLMDKSLPGDVFGAIVAATVVINETRGEVPGSTASAKWPQQRRIPLGADGSLGIAEYVIVADADPPHIVLTRIQLY
;
A
#
# COMPACT_ATOMS: atom_id res chain seq x y z
N MET A 1 -15.21 14.21 -33.94
CA MET A 1 -15.78 13.28 -32.95
C MET A 1 -14.63 12.88 -32.04
N SER A 2 -14.61 13.51 -30.88
CA SER A 2 -13.94 13.15 -29.62
C SER A 2 -12.51 12.60 -29.65
N GLU A 3 -11.54 13.49 -29.37
CA GLU A 3 -10.47 13.13 -28.43
C GLU A 3 -11.11 12.99 -27.04
N SER A 4 -10.95 11.83 -26.40
CA SER A 4 -11.02 11.70 -24.94
C SER A 4 -10.28 10.43 -24.52
N ASP A 5 -8.97 10.62 -24.35
CA ASP A 5 -8.20 10.18 -23.20
C ASP A 5 -8.10 8.68 -22.93
N GLY A 6 -7.09 8.06 -23.56
CA GLY A 6 -6.36 6.94 -22.98
C GLY A 6 -5.58 7.37 -21.73
N GLN A 7 -6.27 7.97 -20.76
CA GLN A 7 -5.74 8.29 -19.45
C GLN A 7 -5.54 6.95 -18.76
N GLU A 8 -4.29 6.48 -18.69
CA GLU A 8 -3.94 5.38 -17.79
C GLU A 8 -4.54 5.70 -16.42
N PRO A 9 -5.20 4.75 -15.75
CA PRO A 9 -5.86 5.03 -14.48
C PRO A 9 -4.90 5.72 -13.53
N GLU A 10 -5.38 6.81 -12.92
CA GLU A 10 -4.73 7.52 -11.83
C GLU A 10 -4.55 6.51 -10.67
N GLY A 11 -3.36 5.96 -10.54
CA GLY A 11 -3.00 4.99 -9.50
C GLY A 11 -3.47 3.54 -9.74
N LEU A 12 -3.17 2.67 -8.76
CA LEU A 12 -3.68 1.29 -8.70
C LEU A 12 -4.42 1.06 -7.38
N PRO A 13 -5.61 0.45 -7.36
CA PRO A 13 -6.34 0.18 -6.12
C PRO A 13 -5.46 -0.53 -5.08
N CYS A 14 -5.38 0.01 -3.87
CA CYS A 14 -4.68 -0.60 -2.76
C CYS A 14 -5.70 -1.32 -1.87
N VAL A 15 -5.85 -2.63 -2.08
CA VAL A 15 -6.74 -3.49 -1.28
C VAL A 15 -6.04 -3.97 -0.02
N LEU A 16 -6.82 -4.24 1.02
CA LEU A 16 -6.31 -4.74 2.29
C LEU A 16 -6.41 -6.26 2.33
N SER A 17 -5.40 -6.91 2.88
CA SER A 17 -5.55 -8.29 3.34
C SER A 17 -6.52 -8.37 4.53
N GLU A 18 -6.99 -9.59 4.83
CA GLU A 18 -7.84 -9.85 6.00
C GLU A 18 -7.16 -9.42 7.31
N GLU A 19 -5.89 -9.79 7.50
CA GLU A 19 -5.08 -9.39 8.66
C GLU A 19 -5.04 -7.87 8.85
N VAL A 20 -4.79 -7.10 7.78
CA VAL A 20 -4.74 -5.64 7.86
C VAL A 20 -6.12 -5.02 8.05
N THR A 21 -7.16 -5.66 7.50
CA THR A 21 -8.55 -5.24 7.71
C THR A 21 -8.95 -5.40 9.18
N GLU A 22 -8.65 -6.55 9.78
CA GLU A 22 -8.90 -6.80 11.21
C GLU A 22 -8.15 -5.80 12.10
N LEU A 23 -6.88 -5.51 11.79
CA LEU A 23 -6.09 -4.51 12.50
C LEU A 23 -6.75 -3.12 12.48
N LEU A 24 -7.24 -2.67 11.32
CA LEU A 24 -7.90 -1.36 11.19
C LEU A 24 -9.31 -1.32 11.83
N MET A 25 -9.92 -2.49 12.08
CA MET A 25 -11.18 -2.59 12.82
C MET A 25 -10.97 -2.61 14.34
N ASP A 26 -9.75 -2.80 14.82
CA ASP A 26 -9.42 -2.77 16.25
C ASP A 26 -9.52 -1.35 16.81
N LYS A 27 -10.48 -1.13 17.72
CA LYS A 27 -10.70 0.17 18.37
C LYS A 27 -9.59 0.56 19.35
N SER A 28 -8.74 -0.39 19.73
CA SER A 28 -7.57 -0.14 20.57
C SER A 28 -6.36 0.33 19.77
N LEU A 29 -6.42 0.29 18.43
CA LEU A 29 -5.35 0.76 17.57
C LEU A 29 -5.11 2.26 17.79
N PRO A 30 -3.86 2.69 18.10
CA PRO A 30 -3.54 4.10 18.22
C PRO A 30 -3.88 4.88 16.95
N GLY A 31 -4.41 6.09 17.11
CA GLY A 31 -4.90 6.89 15.98
C GLY A 31 -3.80 7.35 15.01
N ASP A 32 -2.58 7.52 15.50
CA ASP A 32 -1.39 7.79 14.70
C ASP A 32 -0.99 6.59 13.83
N VAL A 33 -1.05 5.37 14.38
CA VAL A 33 -0.84 4.13 13.62
C VAL A 33 -1.92 3.95 12.55
N PHE A 34 -3.20 4.12 12.92
CA PHE A 34 -4.30 4.09 11.96
C PHE A 34 -4.08 5.09 10.82
N GLY A 35 -3.79 6.35 11.17
CA GLY A 35 -3.52 7.41 10.20
C GLY A 35 -2.33 7.09 9.29
N ALA A 36 -1.25 6.51 9.83
CA ALA A 36 -0.08 6.13 9.05
C ALA A 36 -0.38 5.01 8.06
N ILE A 37 -1.18 4.01 8.44
CA ILE A 37 -1.60 2.93 7.53
C ILE A 37 -2.47 3.48 6.40
N VAL A 38 -3.42 4.37 6.71
CA VAL A 38 -4.26 5.02 5.69
C VAL A 38 -3.43 5.91 4.77
N ALA A 39 -2.49 6.69 5.30
CA ALA A 39 -1.58 7.49 4.48
C ALA A 39 -0.73 6.60 3.54
N ALA A 40 -0.28 5.44 4.03
CA ALA A 40 0.45 4.47 3.23
C ALA A 40 -0.40 3.93 2.06
N THR A 41 -1.68 3.60 2.25
CA THR A 41 -2.52 3.11 1.14
C THR A 41 -2.73 4.17 0.05
N VAL A 42 -2.84 5.45 0.43
CA VAL A 42 -2.94 6.57 -0.52
C VAL A 42 -1.66 6.68 -1.34
N VAL A 43 -0.49 6.75 -0.70
CA VAL A 43 0.79 6.88 -1.42
C VAL A 43 1.07 5.66 -2.30
N ILE A 44 0.76 4.46 -1.82
CA ILE A 44 0.86 3.22 -2.62
C ILE A 44 -0.04 3.31 -3.85
N ASN A 45 -1.28 3.77 -3.69
CA ASN A 45 -2.21 3.93 -4.80
C ASN A 45 -1.67 4.93 -5.84
N GLU A 46 -1.32 6.14 -5.41
CA GLU A 46 -0.86 7.24 -6.28
C GLU A 46 0.41 6.87 -7.06
N THR A 47 1.33 6.16 -6.41
CA THR A 47 2.60 5.73 -7.01
C THR A 47 2.51 4.41 -7.76
N ARG A 48 1.30 3.82 -7.85
CA ARG A 48 1.09 2.48 -8.42
C ARG A 48 2.00 1.43 -7.77
N GLY A 49 2.30 1.61 -6.48
CA GLY A 49 3.16 0.78 -5.66
C GLY A 49 4.66 1.02 -5.84
N GLU A 50 5.10 1.91 -6.72
CA GLU A 50 6.50 2.37 -6.86
C GLU A 50 6.82 3.49 -5.86
N VAL A 51 6.55 3.26 -4.58
CA VAL A 51 6.73 4.28 -3.53
C VAL A 51 8.21 4.65 -3.40
N PRO A 52 8.59 5.94 -3.48
CA PRO A 52 9.96 6.38 -3.26
C PRO A 52 10.49 5.93 -1.90
N GLY A 53 11.68 5.32 -1.88
CA GLY A 53 12.28 4.80 -0.65
C GLY A 53 11.74 3.43 -0.20
N SER A 54 10.80 2.83 -0.94
CA SER A 54 10.41 1.45 -0.71
C SER A 54 11.55 0.49 -1.03
N THR A 55 11.62 -0.62 -0.29
CA THR A 55 12.55 -1.71 -0.59
C THR A 55 11.80 -2.86 -1.24
N ALA A 56 12.28 -3.33 -2.39
CA ALA A 56 11.78 -4.54 -3.03
C ALA A 56 12.52 -5.79 -2.53
N SER A 57 11.81 -6.91 -2.39
CA SER A 57 12.42 -8.19 -2.08
C SER A 57 13.27 -8.68 -3.27
N ALA A 58 14.51 -9.09 -2.99
CA ALA A 58 15.40 -9.64 -4.03
C ALA A 58 14.87 -10.96 -4.62
N LYS A 59 14.10 -11.73 -3.85
CA LYS A 59 13.50 -12.99 -4.31
C LYS A 59 12.17 -12.77 -5.02
N TRP A 60 11.43 -11.74 -4.62
CA TRP A 60 10.11 -11.44 -5.17
C TRP A 60 9.95 -9.92 -5.36
N PRO A 61 10.38 -9.35 -6.49
CA PRO A 61 10.45 -7.89 -6.69
C PRO A 61 9.13 -7.14 -6.56
N GLN A 62 8.00 -7.84 -6.78
CA GLN A 62 6.65 -7.33 -6.60
C GLN A 62 6.29 -7.12 -5.12
N GLN A 63 6.94 -7.84 -4.20
CA GLN A 63 6.80 -7.64 -2.75
C GLN A 63 7.71 -6.51 -2.30
N ARG A 64 7.11 -5.51 -1.67
CA ARG A 64 7.76 -4.27 -1.26
C ARG A 64 7.43 -3.92 0.18
N ARG A 65 8.28 -3.08 0.75
CA ARG A 65 8.16 -2.58 2.12
C ARG A 65 8.33 -1.07 2.15
N ILE A 66 7.52 -0.40 2.96
CA ILE A 66 7.65 1.02 3.26
C ILE A 66 7.59 1.27 4.78
N PRO A 67 8.31 2.28 5.27
CA PRO A 67 8.20 2.71 6.65
C PRO A 67 6.82 3.33 6.95
N LEU A 68 6.33 3.14 8.19
CA LEU A 68 5.15 3.81 8.72
C LEU A 68 5.54 4.89 9.73
N GLY A 69 4.88 6.04 9.65
CA GLY A 69 5.23 7.21 10.46
C GLY A 69 6.53 7.87 9.98
N ALA A 70 6.97 8.89 10.72
CA ALA A 70 8.22 9.59 10.42
C ALA A 70 9.40 8.61 10.54
N ASP A 71 10.16 8.44 9.47
CA ASP A 71 11.35 7.56 9.41
C ASP A 71 11.10 6.10 9.86
N GLY A 72 9.85 5.63 9.78
CA GLY A 72 9.47 4.27 10.18
C GLY A 72 9.18 4.10 11.67
N SER A 73 9.03 5.19 12.44
CA SER A 73 8.84 5.15 13.89
C SER A 73 7.67 4.29 14.37
N LEU A 74 6.67 4.03 13.51
CA LEU A 74 5.47 3.26 13.85
C LEU A 74 5.51 1.82 13.32
N GLY A 75 6.51 1.47 12.51
CA GLY A 75 6.66 0.13 11.95
C GLY A 75 6.86 0.09 10.43
N ILE A 76 6.51 -1.04 9.83
CA ILE A 76 6.70 -1.33 8.41
C ILE A 76 5.40 -1.87 7.80
N ALA A 77 5.02 -1.36 6.64
CA ALA A 77 3.97 -1.90 5.80
C ALA A 77 4.59 -2.75 4.68
N GLU A 78 4.08 -3.97 4.48
CA GLU A 78 4.44 -4.84 3.36
C GLU A 78 3.29 -4.96 2.38
N TYR A 79 3.55 -4.79 1.09
CA TYR A 79 2.55 -4.89 0.03
C TYR A 79 3.09 -5.59 -1.21
N VAL A 80 2.18 -6.06 -2.05
CA VAL A 80 2.49 -6.76 -3.30
C VAL A 80 1.74 -6.10 -4.46
N ILE A 81 2.46 -5.81 -5.55
CA ILE A 81 1.85 -5.38 -6.81
C ILE A 81 1.39 -6.61 -7.60
N VAL A 82 0.09 -6.69 -7.88
CA VAL A 82 -0.54 -7.76 -8.65
C VAL A 82 -0.85 -7.24 -10.06
N ALA A 83 0.21 -7.02 -10.84
CA ALA A 83 0.13 -6.41 -12.16
C ALA A 83 -0.62 -7.26 -13.20
N ASP A 84 -0.59 -8.58 -13.04
CA ASP A 84 -1.20 -9.53 -13.99
C ASP A 84 -2.67 -9.87 -13.66
N ALA A 85 -3.26 -9.25 -12.62
CA ALA A 85 -4.68 -9.40 -12.32
C ALA A 85 -5.56 -8.56 -13.27
N ASP A 86 -6.82 -8.95 -13.41
CA ASP A 86 -7.84 -8.19 -14.14
C ASP A 86 -9.00 -7.81 -13.19
N PRO A 87 -9.05 -6.56 -12.67
CA PRO A 87 -8.11 -5.45 -12.92
C PRO A 87 -6.81 -5.54 -12.09
N PRO A 88 -5.71 -4.89 -12.54
CA PRO A 88 -4.48 -4.79 -11.76
C PRO A 88 -4.71 -4.04 -10.45
N HIS A 89 -4.08 -4.51 -9.37
CA HIS A 89 -4.23 -3.93 -8.05
C HIS A 89 -3.00 -4.19 -7.17
N ILE A 90 -3.00 -3.60 -5.98
CA ILE A 90 -1.96 -3.75 -4.97
C ILE A 90 -2.61 -4.29 -3.71
N VAL A 91 -1.99 -5.27 -3.06
CA VAL A 91 -2.46 -5.81 -1.79
C VAL A 91 -1.54 -5.35 -0.67
N LEU A 92 -2.07 -4.63 0.31
CA LEU A 92 -1.38 -4.38 1.58
C LEU A 92 -1.46 -5.65 2.43
N THR A 93 -0.38 -6.41 2.40
CA THR A 93 -0.34 -7.79 2.91
C THR A 93 -0.10 -7.89 4.40
N ARG A 94 0.65 -6.96 5.00
CA ARG A 94 1.02 -7.04 6.42
C ARG A 94 1.43 -5.69 6.98
N ILE A 95 1.11 -5.46 8.24
CA ILE A 95 1.66 -4.36 9.06
C ILE A 95 2.49 -4.96 10.19
N GLN A 96 3.76 -4.55 10.29
CA GLN A 96 4.66 -4.91 11.39
C GLN A 96 4.86 -3.67 12.26
N LEU A 97 4.13 -3.56 13.36
CA LEU A 97 4.27 -2.47 14.33
C LEU A 97 5.47 -2.68 15.25
N TYR A 98 6.00 -1.59 15.81
CA TYR A 98 7.06 -1.59 16.84
C TYR A 98 6.51 -1.51 18.26
#